data_AF-A0A661XXE7-F1
#
_entry.id   AF-A0A661XXE7-F1
#
_cell.length_a   1.000
_cell.length_b   1.000
_cell.length_c   1.000
_cell.angle_alpha   90.00
_cell.angle_beta   90.00
_cell.angle_gamma   90.00
#
_symmetry.space_group_name_H-M   'P 1'
#
loop_
_entity.id
_entity.type
_entity.pdbx_description
1 polymer ?
#
loop_
_entity_poly.entity_id
_entity_poly.type
_entity_poly.pdbx_seq_one_letter_code
_entity_poly.pdbx_strand_id
1 'polypeptide(L)'
;MERVVLTSHQKALRVNLDNNIYGTFAEIGAGQEVVRHFFRAGGASGSIAKTMSAYDKDISDAIYGKEAFGRYVCEPRLRRMIEHEYELLEQRLDRSINPDRKFFSFANTVATINFSKTVQGHGWVGIRFQTAPDKKPNDIVIHIRLHDQDAPLQQETIGIVGVNLIYGSFFYYNNPRELLKSLYDNLSRDRLEIDMIQFTGPDYDELDNRLMSLQLVKYGMTDAVIFSPDGRNLQAADVLYKKNILAIRGSFRPVTKVNIDMIKNGFDKFITEQRVDEDRVQVLFEITLSNLSSDGEIDERDFIDRADILCSLGQTVLISNYQEYYKLINYFSQHTKRRMGLIMGVNALRE
;
A
#
# COMPACT_ATOMS: atom_id res chain seq x y z
N MET A 1 -18.64 21.45 1.73
CA MET A 1 -17.52 22.41 1.69
C MET A 1 -16.30 21.67 1.20
N GLU A 2 -15.60 22.18 0.19
CA GLU A 2 -14.32 21.59 -0.25
C GLU A 2 -13.31 21.62 0.89
N ARG A 3 -12.56 20.52 1.08
CA ARG A 3 -11.50 20.45 2.09
C ARG A 3 -10.42 21.48 1.75
N VAL A 4 -10.05 22.32 2.72
CA VAL A 4 -8.87 23.18 2.62
C VAL A 4 -7.61 22.30 2.69
N VAL A 5 -6.84 22.27 1.61
CA VAL A 5 -5.57 21.52 1.54
C VAL A 5 -4.49 22.31 2.29
N LEU A 6 -4.00 21.73 3.38
CA LEU A 6 -2.88 22.28 4.15
C LEU A 6 -1.55 21.88 3.53
N THR A 7 -0.55 22.75 3.60
CA THR A 7 0.82 22.40 3.23
C THR A 7 1.42 21.39 4.22
N SER A 8 2.45 20.65 3.82
CA SER A 8 3.16 19.73 4.72
C SER A 8 3.70 20.43 5.97
N HIS A 9 4.15 21.68 5.83
CA HIS A 9 4.58 22.50 6.96
C HIS A 9 3.44 22.79 7.95
N GLN A 10 2.26 23.19 7.44
CA GLN A 10 1.08 23.44 8.28
C GLN A 10 0.58 22.17 8.97
N LYS A 11 0.57 21.03 8.26
CA LYS A 11 0.21 19.73 8.83
C LYS A 11 1.15 19.32 9.95
N ALA A 12 2.46 19.38 9.71
CA ALA A 12 3.48 19.05 10.70
C ALA A 12 3.42 20.00 11.92
N LEU A 13 3.25 21.31 11.70
CA LEU A 13 3.08 22.28 12.78
C LEU A 13 1.85 21.97 13.63
N ARG A 14 0.71 21.65 12.99
CA ARG A 14 -0.53 21.33 13.71
C ARG A 14 -0.39 20.09 14.59
N VAL A 15 0.32 19.06 14.11
CA VAL A 15 0.67 17.88 14.93
C VAL A 15 1.58 18.28 16.08
N ASN A 16 2.62 19.08 15.82
CA ASN A 16 3.56 19.53 16.86
C ASN A 16 2.92 20.35 17.97
N LEU A 17 1.88 21.12 17.66
CA LEU A 17 1.16 21.95 18.64
C LEU A 17 0.12 21.17 19.46
N ASP A 18 -0.24 19.94 19.07
CA ASP A 18 -1.06 19.06 19.90
C ASP A 18 -0.16 18.34 20.92
N ASN A 19 -0.14 18.86 22.16
CA ASN A 19 0.64 18.32 23.27
C ASN A 19 0.30 16.86 23.63
N ASN A 20 -0.82 16.33 23.12
CA ASN A 20 -1.23 14.96 23.34
C ASN A 20 -0.71 14.02 22.26
N ILE A 21 -0.20 14.49 21.11
CA ILE A 21 0.38 13.61 20.09
C ILE A 21 1.88 13.48 20.35
N TYR A 22 2.36 12.28 20.67
CA TYR A 22 3.75 12.08 21.04
C TYR A 22 4.30 10.76 20.50
N GLY A 23 5.45 10.75 19.85
CA GLY A 23 5.89 9.52 19.19
C GLY A 23 7.29 9.48 18.64
N THR A 24 7.57 8.41 17.91
CA THR A 24 8.89 8.10 17.36
C THR A 24 8.91 8.07 15.84
N PHE A 25 10.10 8.29 15.27
CA PHE A 25 10.37 8.20 13.83
C PHE A 25 11.54 7.25 13.58
N ALA A 26 11.32 6.20 12.80
CA ALA A 26 12.36 5.26 12.35
C ALA A 26 12.42 5.19 10.82
N GLU A 27 13.37 5.90 10.23
CA GLU A 27 13.42 6.10 8.77
C GLU A 27 14.68 5.43 8.21
N ILE A 28 14.52 4.51 7.25
CA ILE A 28 15.64 3.79 6.62
C ILE A 28 15.57 3.91 5.09
N GLY A 29 16.72 4.21 4.50
CA GLY A 29 17.00 4.08 3.06
C GLY A 29 16.70 5.31 2.19
N ALA A 30 15.92 6.27 2.67
CA ALA A 30 15.60 7.50 1.94
C ALA A 30 15.74 8.79 2.77
N GLY A 31 16.70 8.82 3.69
CA GLY A 31 16.92 9.94 4.58
C GLY A 31 15.95 9.94 5.76
N GLN A 32 16.03 10.99 6.56
CA GLN A 32 15.08 11.29 7.64
C GLN A 32 14.22 12.48 7.24
N GLU A 33 13.52 12.36 6.13
CA GLU A 33 12.80 13.48 5.52
C GLU A 33 11.46 13.75 6.18
N VAL A 34 10.80 12.72 6.71
CA VAL A 34 9.52 12.90 7.38
C VAL A 34 9.73 13.67 8.67
N VAL A 35 10.61 13.21 9.56
CA VAL A 35 10.90 13.92 10.82
C VAL A 35 11.46 15.33 10.57
N ARG A 36 12.20 15.53 9.47
CA ARG A 36 12.74 16.86 9.08
C ARG A 36 11.64 17.89 8.87
N HIS A 37 10.48 17.51 8.33
CA HIS A 37 9.33 18.42 8.24
C HIS A 37 8.83 18.86 9.62
N PHE A 38 8.78 17.95 10.59
CA PHE A 38 8.36 18.27 11.96
C PHE A 38 9.40 19.15 12.68
N PHE A 39 10.70 18.91 12.50
CA PHE A 39 11.72 19.80 13.05
C PHE A 39 11.64 21.22 12.46
N ARG A 40 11.44 21.34 11.15
CA ARG A 40 11.35 22.64 10.46
C ARG A 40 10.06 23.41 10.75
N ALA A 41 8.98 22.70 11.11
CA ALA A 41 7.71 23.32 11.46
C ALA A 41 7.77 24.09 12.80
N GLY A 42 8.65 23.69 13.72
CA GLY A 42 8.72 24.22 15.08
C GLY A 42 7.74 23.52 16.03
N GLY A 43 7.97 23.62 17.34
CA GLY A 43 7.18 22.92 18.36
C GLY A 43 7.50 21.42 18.52
N ALA A 44 8.50 20.90 17.80
CA ALA A 44 8.83 19.48 17.75
C ALA A 44 9.17 18.83 19.11
N SER A 45 9.64 19.60 20.09
CA SER A 45 9.90 19.10 21.45
C SER A 45 8.63 18.60 22.17
N GLY A 46 7.46 19.07 21.74
CA GLY A 46 6.16 18.66 22.27
C GLY A 46 5.62 17.36 21.68
N SER A 47 6.13 16.92 20.52
CA SER A 47 5.56 15.80 19.73
C SER A 47 6.55 14.67 19.42
N ILE A 48 7.85 14.94 19.45
CA ILE A 48 8.89 13.97 19.09
C ILE A 48 9.57 13.44 20.34
N ALA A 49 9.44 12.14 20.58
CA ALA A 49 10.12 11.42 21.65
C ALA A 49 11.52 10.95 21.25
N LYS A 50 11.63 10.39 20.05
CA LYS A 50 12.87 9.82 19.50
C LYS A 50 12.82 9.81 17.99
N THR A 51 13.96 10.04 17.35
CA THR A 51 14.16 9.79 15.92
C THR A 51 15.40 8.95 15.72
N MET A 52 15.39 8.04 14.75
CA MET A 52 16.55 7.21 14.44
C MET A 52 16.59 6.79 12.97
N SER A 53 17.80 6.47 12.50
CA SER A 53 18.04 5.86 11.20
C SER A 53 19.17 4.84 11.27
N ALA A 54 18.93 3.61 10.81
CA ALA A 54 19.91 2.52 10.80
C ALA A 54 20.18 2.08 9.36
N TYR A 55 21.15 2.75 8.73
CA TYR A 55 21.54 2.52 7.33
C TYR A 55 22.40 1.28 7.15
N ASP A 56 23.30 1.01 8.09
CA ASP A 56 24.11 -0.18 8.04
C ASP A 56 23.24 -1.41 8.30
N LYS A 57 23.43 -2.44 7.45
CA LYS A 57 22.60 -3.65 7.47
C LYS A 57 22.76 -4.41 8.79
N ASP A 58 23.98 -4.52 9.30
CA ASP A 58 24.26 -5.30 10.52
C ASP A 58 23.74 -4.56 11.75
N ILE A 59 23.87 -3.23 11.79
CA ILE A 59 23.23 -2.39 12.82
C ILE A 59 21.71 -2.50 12.76
N SER A 60 21.13 -2.41 11.56
CA SER A 60 19.69 -2.55 11.37
C SER A 60 19.21 -3.93 11.83
N ASP A 61 19.93 -5.00 11.47
CA ASP A 61 19.64 -6.38 11.88
C ASP A 61 19.74 -6.57 13.41
N ALA A 62 20.70 -5.92 14.06
CA ALA A 62 20.85 -5.97 15.51
C ALA A 62 19.67 -5.31 16.25
N ILE A 63 19.05 -4.29 15.65
CA ILE A 63 17.91 -3.57 16.24
C ILE A 63 16.58 -4.29 15.93
N TYR A 64 16.35 -4.65 14.67
CA TYR A 64 15.04 -5.11 14.18
C TYR A 64 14.98 -6.60 13.77
N GLY A 65 16.06 -7.35 14.00
CA GLY A 65 16.18 -8.75 13.59
C GLY A 65 16.59 -8.93 12.12
N LYS A 66 16.92 -10.16 11.73
CA LYS A 66 17.37 -10.48 10.35
C LYS A 66 16.22 -10.80 9.42
N GLU A 67 16.34 -10.42 8.14
CA GLU A 67 15.39 -10.80 7.08
C GLU A 67 15.71 -12.18 6.48
N ALA A 68 14.71 -13.07 6.44
CA ALA A 68 14.86 -14.46 5.99
C ALA A 68 15.39 -14.63 4.55
N PHE A 69 15.13 -13.64 3.68
CA PHE A 69 15.52 -13.69 2.25
C PHE A 69 16.44 -12.55 1.83
N GLY A 70 17.02 -11.81 2.78
CA GLY A 70 17.93 -10.69 2.51
C GLY A 70 17.28 -9.49 1.80
N ARG A 71 15.94 -9.44 1.71
CA ARG A 71 15.18 -8.29 1.18
C ARG A 71 14.76 -7.38 2.33
N TYR A 72 15.35 -6.20 2.41
CA TYR A 72 15.15 -5.23 3.50
C TYR A 72 14.03 -4.22 3.25
N VAL A 73 13.69 -3.99 1.97
CA VAL A 73 12.54 -3.17 1.58
C VAL A 73 11.33 -4.10 1.43
N CYS A 74 10.69 -4.38 2.57
CA CYS A 74 9.56 -5.30 2.67
C CYS A 74 8.64 -4.91 3.85
N GLU A 75 7.38 -5.33 3.77
CA GLU A 75 6.38 -5.08 4.81
C GLU A 75 6.75 -5.66 6.18
N PRO A 76 7.25 -6.91 6.30
CA PRO A 76 7.60 -7.47 7.62
C PRO A 76 8.68 -6.64 8.34
N ARG A 77 9.64 -6.08 7.59
CA ARG A 77 10.64 -5.16 8.13
C ARG A 77 9.99 -3.93 8.73
N LEU A 78 9.13 -3.26 7.94
CA LEU A 78 8.42 -2.07 8.38
C LEU A 78 7.64 -2.34 9.67
N ARG A 79 6.89 -3.45 9.72
CA ARG A 79 6.10 -3.82 10.90
C ARG A 79 6.97 -4.03 12.14
N ARG A 80 8.10 -4.74 12.01
CA ARG A 80 9.06 -4.90 13.12
C ARG A 80 9.66 -3.58 13.58
N MET A 81 9.92 -2.65 12.67
CA MET A 81 10.41 -1.32 13.02
C MET A 81 9.37 -0.57 13.86
N ILE A 82 8.13 -0.51 13.38
CA ILE A 82 7.01 0.14 14.08
C ILE A 82 6.78 -0.48 15.46
N GLU A 83 6.73 -1.82 15.53
CA GLU A 83 6.48 -2.54 16.77
C GLU A 83 7.57 -2.29 17.80
N HIS A 84 8.85 -2.50 17.43
CA HIS A 84 10.00 -2.28 18.31
C HIS A 84 10.04 -0.85 18.86
N GLU A 85 9.82 0.12 17.99
CA GLU A 85 9.90 1.54 18.33
C GLU A 85 8.73 2.01 19.19
N TYR A 86 7.55 1.41 18.99
CA TYR A 86 6.37 1.65 19.81
C TYR A 86 6.49 1.01 21.20
N GLU A 87 6.95 -0.24 21.28
CA GLU A 87 7.17 -0.92 22.57
C GLU A 87 8.20 -0.16 23.44
N LEU A 88 9.29 0.32 22.84
CA LEU A 88 10.27 1.14 23.56
C LEU A 88 9.68 2.45 24.08
N LEU A 89 8.73 3.04 23.34
CA LEU A 89 8.05 4.25 23.75
C LEU A 89 7.18 4.00 24.98
N GLU A 90 6.38 2.92 24.96
CA GLU A 90 5.52 2.53 26.10
C GLU A 90 6.32 2.12 27.34
N GLN A 91 7.45 1.44 27.16
CA GLN A 91 8.30 1.02 28.29
C GLN A 91 9.03 2.19 28.97
N ARG A 92 9.36 3.24 28.23
CA ARG A 92 10.22 4.33 28.74
C ARG A 92 9.47 5.56 29.18
N LEU A 93 8.23 5.76 28.70
CA LEU A 93 7.43 6.92 29.08
C LEU A 93 6.44 6.55 30.18
N ASP A 94 6.58 7.22 31.33
CA ASP A 94 5.64 7.10 32.43
C ASP A 94 4.32 7.81 32.10
N ARG A 95 3.25 7.03 31.94
CA ARG A 95 1.90 7.54 31.67
C ARG A 95 1.36 8.39 32.82
N SER A 96 1.87 8.28 34.06
CA SER A 96 1.42 9.16 35.15
C SER A 96 1.86 10.61 34.99
N ILE A 97 2.94 10.87 34.22
CA ILE A 97 3.43 12.24 33.97
C ILE A 97 2.55 12.93 32.93
N ASN A 98 2.09 12.20 31.91
CA ASN A 98 1.22 12.74 30.85
C ASN A 98 0.15 11.70 30.47
N PRO A 99 -0.96 11.62 31.22
CA PRO A 99 -1.98 10.59 31.02
C PRO A 99 -2.74 10.74 29.70
N ASP A 100 -2.82 11.96 29.17
CA ASP A 100 -3.58 12.28 27.97
C ASP A 100 -2.79 12.07 26.66
N ARG A 101 -1.55 11.58 26.73
CA ARG A 101 -0.74 11.34 25.53
C ARG A 101 -1.24 10.13 24.73
N LYS A 102 -1.49 10.39 23.45
CA LYS A 102 -1.70 9.43 22.37
C LYS A 102 -0.34 9.14 21.73
N PHE A 103 0.11 7.90 21.88
CA PHE A 103 1.40 7.50 21.33
C PHE A 103 1.33 7.15 19.84
N PHE A 104 2.41 7.44 19.11
CA PHE A 104 2.64 6.89 17.78
C PHE A 104 4.07 6.41 17.55
N SER A 105 4.24 5.50 16.61
CA SER A 105 5.51 5.15 16.01
C SER A 105 5.37 5.15 14.50
N PHE A 106 6.10 6.06 13.85
CA PHE A 106 6.19 6.14 12.40
C PHE A 106 7.47 5.42 11.94
N ALA A 107 7.37 4.67 10.84
CA ALA A 107 8.53 4.09 10.20
C ALA A 107 8.44 4.09 8.68
N ASN A 108 9.60 4.02 8.03
CA ASN A 108 9.70 3.68 6.62
C ASN A 108 10.95 2.84 6.31
N THR A 109 10.80 1.94 5.33
CA THR A 109 11.92 1.24 4.67
C THR A 109 11.76 1.44 3.16
N VAL A 110 12.66 2.23 2.58
CA VAL A 110 12.52 2.70 1.19
C VAL A 110 13.85 2.56 0.45
N ALA A 111 13.80 2.13 -0.80
CA ALA A 111 14.91 2.28 -1.73
C ALA A 111 14.60 3.42 -2.70
N THR A 112 15.49 4.41 -2.78
CA THR A 112 15.44 5.43 -3.82
C THR A 112 15.97 4.89 -5.15
N ILE A 113 15.70 5.62 -6.24
CA ILE A 113 16.23 5.32 -7.56
C ILE A 113 17.75 5.17 -7.50
N ASN A 114 18.26 4.10 -8.11
CA ASN A 114 19.70 3.87 -8.14
C ASN A 114 20.37 4.82 -9.15
N PHE A 115 21.68 5.05 -8.99
CA PHE A 115 22.44 5.96 -9.85
C PHE A 115 22.35 5.60 -11.35
N SER A 116 22.30 4.31 -11.67
CA SER A 116 22.13 3.80 -13.03
C SER A 116 20.70 3.88 -13.59
N LYS A 117 19.72 4.34 -12.79
CA LYS A 117 18.28 4.42 -13.12
C LYS A 117 17.66 3.15 -13.69
N THR A 118 18.19 1.99 -13.28
CA THR A 118 17.71 0.67 -13.68
C THR A 118 16.66 0.11 -12.73
N VAL A 119 16.63 0.59 -11.49
CA VAL A 119 15.67 0.19 -10.46
C VAL A 119 14.93 1.44 -9.99
N GLN A 120 13.61 1.43 -10.14
CA GLN A 120 12.74 2.52 -9.69
C GLN A 120 12.64 2.54 -8.18
N GLY A 121 12.44 3.75 -7.63
CA GLY A 121 12.29 3.93 -6.19
C GLY A 121 10.97 3.34 -5.72
N HIS A 122 10.99 2.65 -4.58
CA HIS A 122 9.79 2.10 -3.96
C HIS A 122 10.04 1.81 -2.48
N GLY A 123 8.98 1.65 -1.70
CA GLY A 123 9.14 1.28 -0.31
C GLY A 123 7.84 1.15 0.47
N TRP A 124 8.02 0.85 1.74
CA TRP A 124 6.95 0.68 2.71
C TRP A 124 7.01 1.82 3.72
N VAL A 125 5.87 2.44 3.96
CA VAL A 125 5.69 3.52 4.94
C VAL A 125 4.53 3.14 5.85
N GLY A 126 4.67 3.36 7.14
CA GLY A 126 3.58 3.04 8.07
C GLY A 126 3.66 3.76 9.39
N ILE A 127 2.56 3.70 10.11
CA ILE A 127 2.39 4.29 11.42
C ILE A 127 1.56 3.37 12.30
N ARG A 128 2.01 3.19 13.54
CA ARG A 128 1.19 2.73 14.67
C ARG A 128 0.79 3.93 15.50
N PHE A 129 -0.49 4.10 15.84
CA PHE A 129 -0.95 5.27 16.59
C PHE A 129 -2.17 4.98 17.47
N GLN A 130 -2.30 5.73 18.55
CA GLN A 130 -3.48 5.71 19.42
C GLN A 130 -4.45 6.82 19.06
N THR A 131 -5.74 6.52 19.05
CA THR A 131 -6.82 7.52 18.92
C THR A 131 -7.23 8.09 20.28
N ALA A 132 -7.04 7.31 21.35
CA ALA A 132 -7.18 7.72 22.75
C ALA A 132 -6.06 7.08 23.60
N PRO A 133 -5.65 7.71 24.72
CA PRO A 133 -4.49 7.26 25.51
C PRO A 133 -4.58 5.83 26.04
N ASP A 134 -5.79 5.38 26.37
CA ASP A 134 -6.12 4.08 26.94
C ASP A 134 -6.54 3.02 25.91
N LYS A 135 -6.66 3.42 24.63
CA LYS A 135 -6.98 2.50 23.54
C LYS A 135 -5.76 1.75 23.05
N LYS A 136 -5.97 0.50 22.63
CA LYS A 136 -4.99 -0.23 21.82
C LYS A 136 -4.72 0.55 20.52
N PRO A 137 -3.49 0.52 20.00
CA PRO A 137 -3.15 1.30 18.83
C PRO A 137 -3.69 0.67 17.55
N ASN A 138 -3.81 1.51 16.52
CA ASN A 138 -4.08 1.12 15.14
C ASN A 138 -2.81 1.22 14.31
N ASP A 139 -2.73 0.43 13.25
CA ASP A 139 -1.67 0.44 12.26
C ASP A 139 -2.24 0.86 10.91
N ILE A 140 -1.55 1.77 10.22
CA ILE A 140 -1.75 2.03 8.79
C ILE A 140 -0.43 1.79 8.08
N VAL A 141 -0.47 0.93 7.06
CA VAL A 141 0.68 0.57 6.23
C VAL A 141 0.35 0.86 4.78
N ILE A 142 1.27 1.50 4.07
CA ILE A 142 1.19 1.73 2.63
C ILE A 142 2.46 1.23 1.93
N HIS A 143 2.29 0.77 0.69
CA HIS A 143 3.40 0.64 -0.25
C HIS A 143 3.33 1.79 -1.24
N ILE A 144 4.51 2.29 -1.60
CA ILE A 144 4.67 3.41 -2.53
C ILE A 144 5.64 3.07 -3.65
N ARG A 145 5.37 3.62 -4.84
CA ARG A 145 6.33 3.69 -5.95
C ARG A 145 6.63 5.14 -6.27
N LEU A 146 7.90 5.43 -6.46
CA LEU A 146 8.42 6.78 -6.64
C LEU A 146 8.81 6.96 -8.09
N HIS A 147 8.21 7.95 -8.73
CA HIS A 147 8.36 8.22 -10.16
C HIS A 147 9.26 9.43 -10.44
N ASP A 148 9.65 10.17 -9.40
CA ASP A 148 10.65 11.24 -9.53
C ASP A 148 11.97 10.69 -10.08
N GLN A 149 12.67 11.52 -10.86
CA GLN A 149 13.80 11.11 -11.71
C GLN A 149 15.14 10.98 -10.97
N ASP A 150 15.22 11.46 -9.74
CA ASP A 150 16.43 11.51 -8.91
C ASP A 150 16.11 11.37 -7.42
N ALA A 151 17.09 10.87 -6.67
CA ALA A 151 16.91 10.54 -5.27
C ALA A 151 16.50 11.73 -4.37
N PRO A 152 17.05 12.95 -4.51
CA PRO A 152 16.62 14.11 -3.73
C PRO A 152 15.12 14.45 -3.89
N LEU A 153 14.58 14.39 -5.10
CA LEU A 153 13.15 14.61 -5.32
C LEU A 153 12.29 13.50 -4.71
N GLN A 154 12.74 12.25 -4.80
CA GLN A 154 12.08 11.10 -4.16
C GLN A 154 12.07 11.24 -2.64
N GLN A 155 13.17 11.70 -2.05
CA GLN A 155 13.30 12.01 -0.62
C GLN A 155 12.26 13.05 -0.17
N GLU A 156 12.10 14.14 -0.93
CA GLU A 156 11.06 15.15 -0.65
C GLU A 156 9.65 14.56 -0.74
N THR A 157 9.36 13.76 -1.77
CA THR A 157 8.07 13.08 -1.94
C THR A 157 7.75 12.17 -0.75
N ILE A 158 8.74 11.43 -0.24
CA ILE A 158 8.60 10.58 0.96
C ILE A 158 8.32 11.43 2.21
N GLY A 159 9.01 12.57 2.36
CA GLY A 159 8.76 13.53 3.43
C GLY A 159 7.30 13.99 3.47
N ILE A 160 6.76 14.38 2.30
CA ILE A 160 5.37 14.85 2.18
C ILE A 160 4.37 13.73 2.47
N VAL A 161 4.52 12.53 1.89
CA VAL A 161 3.57 11.42 2.11
C VAL A 161 3.60 10.94 3.56
N GLY A 162 4.77 10.91 4.21
CA GLY A 162 4.89 10.57 5.62
C GLY A 162 4.18 11.57 6.54
N VAL A 163 4.34 12.88 6.28
CA VAL A 163 3.60 13.93 6.99
C VAL A 163 2.09 13.78 6.77
N ASN A 164 1.66 13.53 5.54
CA ASN A 164 0.25 13.33 5.22
C ASN A 164 -0.33 12.10 5.95
N LEU A 165 0.44 11.01 6.03
CA LEU A 165 0.03 9.79 6.74
C LEU A 165 -0.12 10.04 8.25
N ILE A 166 0.87 10.67 8.89
CA ILE A 166 0.81 11.01 10.32
C ILE A 166 -0.38 11.94 10.58
N TYR A 167 -0.54 12.98 9.78
CA TYR A 167 -1.66 13.92 9.91
C TYR A 167 -3.01 13.21 9.73
N GLY A 168 -3.17 12.40 8.68
CA GLY A 168 -4.39 11.65 8.41
C GLY A 168 -4.75 10.70 9.56
N SER A 169 -3.74 10.08 10.17
CA SER A 169 -3.93 9.16 11.31
C SER A 169 -4.50 9.84 12.55
N PHE A 170 -4.29 11.13 12.76
CA PHE A 170 -4.84 11.83 13.94
C PHE A 170 -6.08 12.66 13.64
N PHE A 171 -6.18 13.21 12.42
CA PHE A 171 -7.24 14.17 12.07
C PHE A 171 -8.33 13.57 11.18
N TYR A 172 -8.09 12.42 10.53
CA TYR A 172 -9.03 11.75 9.61
C TYR A 172 -9.23 10.26 9.89
N TYR A 173 -8.78 9.74 11.04
CA TYR A 173 -8.86 8.30 11.34
C TYR A 173 -10.28 7.73 11.26
N ASN A 174 -11.29 8.53 11.64
CA ASN A 174 -12.71 8.16 11.62
C ASN A 174 -13.34 8.23 10.21
N ASN A 175 -12.59 8.71 9.21
CA ASN A 175 -13.02 8.74 7.82
C ASN A 175 -11.88 8.23 6.90
N PRO A 176 -11.72 6.90 6.77
CA PRO A 176 -10.64 6.29 5.98
C PRO A 176 -10.58 6.76 4.53
N ARG A 177 -11.73 7.10 3.91
CA ARG A 177 -11.79 7.63 2.54
C ARG A 177 -11.16 9.02 2.46
N GLU A 178 -11.44 9.87 3.44
CA GLU A 178 -10.85 11.20 3.52
C GLU A 178 -9.36 11.14 3.86
N LEU A 179 -8.98 10.23 4.77
CA LEU A 179 -7.58 9.92 5.06
C LEU A 179 -6.84 9.54 3.78
N LEU A 180 -7.39 8.62 2.99
CA LEU A 180 -6.79 8.16 1.74
C LEU A 180 -6.58 9.33 0.76
N LYS A 181 -7.60 10.16 0.54
CA LYS A 181 -7.47 11.38 -0.29
C LYS A 181 -6.43 12.35 0.26
N SER A 182 -6.30 12.45 1.59
CA SER A 182 -5.33 13.36 2.24
C SER A 182 -3.88 12.93 2.04
N LEU A 183 -3.61 11.65 1.72
CA LEU A 183 -2.26 11.16 1.43
C LEU A 183 -1.65 11.86 0.21
N TYR A 184 -2.48 12.29 -0.75
CA TYR A 184 -2.05 13.01 -1.96
C TYR A 184 -2.06 14.53 -1.83
N ASP A 185 -2.31 15.10 -0.64
CA ASP A 185 -2.23 16.55 -0.46
C ASP A 185 -0.83 17.07 -0.80
N ASN A 186 -0.76 18.02 -1.72
CA ASN A 186 0.48 18.58 -2.28
C ASN A 186 1.35 17.56 -3.05
N LEU A 187 0.76 16.45 -3.53
CA LEU A 187 1.41 15.45 -4.36
C LEU A 187 0.60 15.20 -5.64
N SER A 188 1.29 14.77 -6.70
CA SER A 188 0.67 14.35 -7.94
C SER A 188 0.99 12.88 -8.25
N ARG A 189 0.12 12.26 -9.04
CA ARG A 189 0.27 10.88 -9.53
C ARG A 189 1.57 10.68 -10.32
N ASP A 190 2.06 11.73 -10.96
CA ASP A 190 3.32 11.70 -11.74
C ASP A 190 4.56 11.55 -10.87
N ARG A 191 4.47 11.89 -9.57
CA ARG A 191 5.58 11.78 -8.61
C ARG A 191 5.47 10.52 -7.75
N LEU A 192 4.24 10.16 -7.36
CA LEU A 192 3.96 9.10 -6.40
C LEU A 192 2.83 8.18 -6.88
N GLU A 193 3.03 6.89 -6.68
CA GLU A 193 1.98 5.86 -6.67
C GLU A 193 1.79 5.32 -5.26
N ILE A 194 0.55 5.21 -4.80
CA ILE A 194 0.19 4.37 -3.66
C ILE A 194 -0.55 3.17 -4.23
N ASP A 195 0.12 2.02 -4.28
CA ASP A 195 -0.39 0.78 -4.89
C ASP A 195 -0.89 -0.25 -3.86
N MET A 196 -0.66 -0.01 -2.57
CA MET A 196 -1.20 -0.81 -1.49
C MET A 196 -1.47 0.06 -0.26
N ILE A 197 -2.58 -0.21 0.41
CA ILE A 197 -2.89 0.32 1.73
C ILE A 197 -3.52 -0.78 2.59
N GLN A 198 -3.20 -0.76 3.88
CA GLN A 198 -3.83 -1.62 4.86
C GLN A 198 -4.01 -0.87 6.18
N PHE A 199 -5.21 -0.98 6.72
CA PHE A 199 -5.63 -0.52 8.04
C PHE A 199 -5.80 -1.73 8.95
N THR A 200 -5.36 -1.62 10.20
CA THR A 200 -5.51 -2.68 11.20
C THR A 200 -5.64 -2.05 12.58
N GLY A 201 -6.42 -2.65 13.47
CA GLY A 201 -6.58 -2.18 14.84
C GLY A 201 -8.03 -1.88 15.20
N PRO A 202 -8.30 -1.59 16.48
CA PRO A 202 -9.65 -1.54 17.04
C PRO A 202 -10.57 -0.52 16.39
N ASP A 203 -10.05 0.60 15.88
CA ASP A 203 -10.87 1.61 15.21
C ASP A 203 -11.15 1.25 13.72
N TYR A 204 -10.60 0.12 13.24
CA TYR A 204 -10.72 -0.38 11.87
C TYR A 204 -11.26 -1.82 11.79
N ASP A 205 -11.77 -2.39 12.88
CA ASP A 205 -12.24 -3.79 12.92
C ASP A 205 -13.40 -4.06 11.94
N GLU A 206 -14.23 -3.05 11.64
CA GLU A 206 -15.33 -3.15 10.67
C GLU A 206 -14.93 -2.70 9.25
N LEU A 207 -13.69 -2.27 9.04
CA LEU A 207 -13.22 -1.74 7.75
C LEU A 207 -12.75 -2.86 6.83
N ASP A 208 -13.40 -2.99 5.67
CA ASP A 208 -12.90 -3.86 4.61
C ASP A 208 -11.72 -3.22 3.87
N ASN A 209 -10.53 -3.78 4.03
CA ASN A 209 -9.31 -3.32 3.37
C ASN A 209 -9.36 -3.43 1.84
N ARG A 210 -10.15 -4.34 1.29
CA ARG A 210 -10.33 -4.49 -0.16
C ARG A 210 -11.07 -3.30 -0.74
N LEU A 211 -12.02 -2.75 0.02
CA LEU A 211 -12.70 -1.52 -0.35
C LEU A 211 -11.72 -0.35 -0.42
N MET A 212 -10.77 -0.25 0.52
CA MET A 212 -9.74 0.80 0.50
C MET A 212 -8.81 0.67 -0.71
N SER A 213 -8.43 -0.56 -1.08
CA SER A 213 -7.71 -0.82 -2.33
C SER A 213 -8.52 -0.46 -3.58
N LEU A 214 -9.83 -0.74 -3.61
CA LEU A 214 -10.69 -0.27 -4.69
C LEU A 214 -10.69 1.26 -4.78
N GLN A 215 -10.74 1.96 -3.64
CA GLN A 215 -10.68 3.43 -3.63
C GLN A 215 -9.36 3.96 -4.18
N LEU A 216 -8.22 3.26 -4.00
CA LEU A 216 -6.95 3.67 -4.63
C LEU A 216 -7.09 3.73 -6.16
N VAL A 217 -7.71 2.72 -6.77
CA VAL A 217 -7.94 2.70 -8.23
C VAL A 217 -8.97 3.75 -8.63
N LYS A 218 -10.07 3.88 -7.87
CA LYS A 218 -11.13 4.88 -8.13
C LYS A 218 -10.62 6.32 -8.05
N TYR A 219 -9.68 6.62 -7.15
CA TYR A 219 -9.07 7.94 -7.00
C TYR A 219 -7.87 8.14 -7.95
N GLY A 220 -7.53 7.17 -8.79
CA GLY A 220 -6.42 7.26 -9.73
C GLY A 220 -5.04 7.25 -9.06
N MET A 221 -4.94 6.72 -7.84
CA MET A 221 -3.67 6.62 -7.09
C MET A 221 -2.79 5.48 -7.59
N THR A 222 -3.41 4.40 -8.07
CA THR A 222 -2.77 3.29 -8.79
C THR A 222 -3.72 2.78 -9.86
N ASP A 223 -3.18 2.07 -10.85
CA ASP A 223 -3.95 1.52 -11.96
C ASP A 223 -4.45 0.10 -11.69
N ALA A 224 -3.89 -0.57 -10.68
CA ALA A 224 -4.21 -1.96 -10.38
C ALA A 224 -3.94 -2.34 -8.91
N VAL A 225 -4.83 -3.15 -8.33
CA VAL A 225 -4.68 -3.75 -6.99
C VAL A 225 -5.00 -5.25 -7.04
N ILE A 226 -4.31 -6.04 -6.21
CA ILE A 226 -4.46 -7.50 -6.18
C ILE A 226 -4.93 -7.95 -4.80
N PHE A 227 -5.86 -8.92 -4.79
CA PHE A 227 -6.35 -9.59 -3.59
C PHE A 227 -6.02 -11.07 -3.62
N SER A 228 -5.59 -11.58 -2.48
CA SER A 228 -5.40 -13.00 -2.26
C SER A 228 -6.74 -13.75 -2.14
N PRO A 229 -6.73 -15.08 -2.25
CA PRO A 229 -7.91 -15.91 -1.99
C PRO A 229 -8.48 -15.77 -0.57
N ASP A 230 -7.65 -15.41 0.43
CA ASP A 230 -8.08 -15.10 1.79
C ASP A 230 -8.57 -13.65 1.96
N GLY A 231 -8.76 -12.91 0.86
CA GLY A 231 -9.33 -11.56 0.86
C GLY A 231 -8.36 -10.48 1.37
N ARG A 232 -7.06 -10.75 1.40
CA ARG A 232 -6.03 -9.79 1.83
C ARG A 232 -5.44 -9.05 0.65
N ASN A 233 -5.07 -7.80 0.88
CA ASN A 233 -4.38 -6.98 -0.12
C ASN A 233 -2.98 -7.54 -0.35
N LEU A 234 -2.61 -7.72 -1.62
CA LEU A 234 -1.29 -8.20 -2.02
C LEU A 234 -0.55 -7.13 -2.80
N GLN A 235 0.75 -7.01 -2.51
CA GLN A 235 1.64 -6.16 -3.29
C GLN A 235 1.95 -6.84 -4.63
N ALA A 236 1.78 -6.11 -5.73
CA ALA A 236 1.84 -6.70 -7.07
C ALA A 236 3.19 -7.35 -7.41
N ALA A 237 4.31 -6.75 -7.00
CA ALA A 237 5.61 -7.37 -7.23
C ALA A 237 5.76 -8.69 -6.48
N ASP A 238 5.22 -8.84 -5.27
CA ASP A 238 5.31 -10.08 -4.51
C ASP A 238 4.52 -11.22 -5.16
N VAL A 239 3.39 -10.91 -5.80
CA VAL A 239 2.54 -11.89 -6.50
C VAL A 239 3.10 -12.25 -7.87
N LEU A 240 3.58 -11.26 -8.62
CA LEU A 240 3.91 -11.42 -10.04
C LEU A 240 5.38 -11.77 -10.27
N TYR A 241 6.27 -11.46 -9.33
CA TYR A 241 7.71 -11.60 -9.53
C TYR A 241 8.14 -13.03 -9.85
N LYS A 242 8.81 -13.19 -10.99
CA LYS A 242 9.30 -14.49 -11.53
C LYS A 242 8.21 -15.56 -11.70
N LYS A 243 6.92 -15.17 -11.76
CA LYS A 243 5.79 -16.05 -12.07
C LYS A 243 5.40 -15.97 -13.54
N ASN A 244 4.92 -17.08 -14.10
CA ASN A 244 4.18 -17.09 -15.36
C ASN A 244 2.76 -16.62 -15.06
N ILE A 245 2.20 -15.71 -15.85
CA ILE A 245 0.90 -15.09 -15.54
C ILE A 245 -0.14 -15.62 -16.51
N LEU A 246 -1.27 -16.09 -15.98
CA LEU A 246 -2.46 -16.41 -16.76
C LEU A 246 -3.60 -15.55 -16.23
N ALA A 247 -4.10 -14.60 -17.02
CA ALA A 247 -5.18 -13.74 -16.60
C ALA A 247 -6.45 -13.98 -17.42
N ILE A 248 -7.60 -13.89 -16.75
CA ILE A 248 -8.91 -13.87 -17.39
C ILE A 248 -9.62 -12.57 -17.02
N ARG A 249 -10.18 -11.90 -18.01
CA ARG A 249 -11.00 -10.70 -17.80
C ARG A 249 -12.47 -11.06 -17.84
N GLY A 250 -13.24 -10.57 -16.88
CA GLY A 250 -14.69 -10.75 -16.90
C GLY A 250 -15.42 -9.90 -15.86
N SER A 251 -16.71 -9.69 -16.08
CA SER A 251 -17.57 -9.06 -15.08
C SER A 251 -17.84 -9.97 -13.87
N PHE A 252 -17.82 -11.30 -14.08
CA PHE A 252 -18.09 -12.32 -13.07
C PHE A 252 -19.40 -12.10 -12.28
N ARG A 253 -20.46 -11.64 -12.98
CA ARG A 253 -21.78 -11.36 -12.40
C ARG A 253 -22.87 -12.38 -12.81
N PRO A 254 -23.04 -13.51 -12.11
CA PRO A 254 -22.10 -14.13 -11.18
C PRO A 254 -21.03 -14.95 -11.92
N VAL A 255 -20.12 -15.60 -11.18
CA VAL A 255 -19.25 -16.64 -11.75
C VAL A 255 -20.11 -17.82 -12.22
N THR A 256 -19.95 -18.24 -13.48
CA THR A 256 -20.70 -19.36 -14.07
C THR A 256 -19.78 -20.54 -14.40
N LYS A 257 -20.38 -21.70 -14.71
CA LYS A 257 -19.66 -22.89 -15.19
C LYS A 257 -18.84 -22.61 -16.46
N VAL A 258 -19.28 -21.67 -17.29
CA VAL A 258 -18.53 -21.25 -18.49
C VAL A 258 -17.20 -20.61 -18.09
N ASN A 259 -17.19 -19.73 -17.09
CA ASN A 259 -15.96 -19.09 -16.62
C ASN A 259 -14.98 -20.13 -16.05
N ILE A 260 -15.49 -21.11 -15.29
CA ILE A 260 -14.69 -22.20 -14.72
C ILE A 260 -14.09 -23.07 -15.82
N ASP A 261 -14.89 -23.43 -16.83
CA ASP A 261 -14.44 -24.23 -17.97
C ASP A 261 -13.40 -23.50 -18.82
N MET A 262 -13.60 -22.20 -19.08
CA MET A 262 -12.62 -21.34 -19.77
C MET A 262 -11.30 -21.30 -19.03
N ILE A 263 -11.32 -21.17 -17.70
CA ILE A 263 -10.12 -21.17 -16.86
C ILE A 263 -9.42 -22.51 -16.91
N LYS A 264 -10.15 -23.61 -16.74
CA LYS A 264 -9.58 -24.95 -16.76
C LYS A 264 -8.91 -25.25 -18.10
N ASN A 265 -9.64 -25.08 -19.20
CA ASN A 265 -9.09 -25.34 -20.53
C ASN A 265 -7.96 -24.37 -20.89
N GLY A 266 -8.06 -23.10 -20.48
CA GLY A 266 -7.02 -22.10 -20.66
C GLY A 266 -5.74 -22.44 -19.88
N PHE A 267 -5.88 -22.89 -18.64
CA PHE A 267 -4.78 -23.35 -17.79
C PHE A 267 -4.11 -24.60 -18.36
N ASP A 268 -4.90 -25.64 -18.64
CA ASP A 268 -4.42 -26.91 -19.21
C ASP A 268 -3.64 -26.68 -20.50
N LYS A 269 -4.07 -25.74 -21.34
CA LYS A 269 -3.32 -25.36 -22.53
C LYS A 269 -2.07 -24.54 -22.19
N PHE A 270 -2.16 -23.56 -21.30
CA PHE A 270 -1.05 -22.67 -20.96
C PHE A 270 0.14 -23.43 -20.35
N ILE A 271 -0.09 -24.43 -19.51
CA ILE A 271 1.00 -25.21 -18.91
C ILE A 271 1.76 -26.06 -19.93
N THR A 272 1.15 -26.39 -21.08
CA THR A 272 1.82 -27.12 -22.17
C THR A 272 2.72 -26.24 -23.04
N GLU A 273 2.63 -24.91 -22.91
CA GLU A 273 3.41 -23.97 -23.72
C GLU A 273 4.89 -23.96 -23.35
N GLN A 274 5.75 -23.74 -24.35
CA GLN A 274 7.18 -23.69 -24.10
C GLN A 274 7.56 -22.51 -23.19
N ARG A 275 8.40 -22.82 -22.19
CA ARG A 275 8.91 -21.90 -21.17
C ARG A 275 7.89 -21.52 -20.09
N VAL A 276 6.77 -22.23 -20.00
CA VAL A 276 5.90 -22.21 -18.82
C VAL A 276 6.43 -23.23 -17.80
N ASP A 277 6.40 -22.83 -16.55
CA ASP A 277 6.83 -23.59 -15.38
C ASP A 277 5.60 -23.64 -14.46
N GLU A 278 4.98 -24.82 -14.38
CA GLU A 278 3.67 -25.06 -13.76
C GLU A 278 3.64 -24.62 -12.30
N ASP A 279 4.69 -24.94 -11.53
CA ASP A 279 4.86 -24.55 -10.12
C ASP A 279 4.97 -23.02 -9.92
N ARG A 280 5.15 -22.29 -11.02
CA ARG A 280 5.29 -20.83 -11.03
C ARG A 280 4.18 -20.13 -11.80
N VAL A 281 3.08 -20.81 -12.10
CA VAL A 281 1.91 -20.15 -12.70
C VAL A 281 1.13 -19.39 -11.62
N GLN A 282 0.78 -18.15 -11.92
CA GLN A 282 -0.15 -17.33 -11.17
C GLN A 282 -1.37 -17.07 -12.04
N VAL A 283 -2.53 -17.56 -11.60
CA VAL A 283 -3.81 -17.28 -12.25
C VAL A 283 -4.42 -16.03 -11.64
N LEU A 284 -4.90 -15.11 -12.47
CA LEU A 284 -5.50 -13.83 -12.03
C LEU A 284 -6.88 -13.66 -12.66
N PHE A 285 -7.87 -13.33 -11.84
CA PHE A 285 -9.21 -12.96 -12.27
C PHE A 285 -9.31 -11.45 -12.28
N GLU A 286 -9.30 -10.85 -13.45
CA GLU A 286 -9.37 -9.41 -13.64
C GLU A 286 -10.82 -8.94 -13.75
N ILE A 287 -11.19 -8.00 -12.87
CA ILE A 287 -12.40 -7.18 -13.01
C ILE A 287 -11.93 -5.74 -13.28
N THR A 288 -12.38 -5.16 -14.39
CA THR A 288 -12.07 -3.75 -14.68
C THR A 288 -13.03 -2.82 -13.95
N LEU A 289 -12.60 -1.58 -13.67
CA LEU A 289 -13.49 -0.55 -13.13
C LEU A 289 -14.71 -0.31 -14.03
N SER A 290 -14.55 -0.41 -15.35
CA SER A 290 -15.66 -0.30 -16.30
C SER A 290 -16.70 -1.41 -16.14
N ASN A 291 -16.33 -2.61 -15.66
CA ASN A 291 -17.28 -3.68 -15.33
C ASN A 291 -18.03 -3.43 -14.02
N LEU A 292 -17.57 -2.48 -13.19
CA LEU A 292 -18.20 -2.08 -11.93
C LEU A 292 -19.03 -0.80 -12.09
N SER A 293 -18.81 -0.02 -13.16
CA SER A 293 -19.50 1.24 -13.43
C SER A 293 -20.57 1.15 -14.54
N SER A 294 -21.06 -0.04 -14.88
CA SER A 294 -21.97 -0.26 -16.01
C SER A 294 -23.31 0.51 -15.90
N ASP A 295 -23.68 0.95 -14.69
CA ASP A 295 -24.89 1.74 -14.40
C ASP A 295 -24.58 3.21 -14.00
N GLY A 296 -23.35 3.69 -14.24
CA GLY A 296 -22.92 5.09 -14.05
C GLY A 296 -21.97 5.30 -12.87
N GLU A 297 -22.36 4.87 -11.67
CA GLU A 297 -21.50 4.91 -10.47
C GLU A 297 -20.93 3.51 -10.17
N ILE A 298 -19.73 3.47 -9.59
CA ILE A 298 -19.13 2.21 -9.13
C ILE A 298 -19.91 1.70 -7.93
N ASP A 299 -20.54 0.54 -8.07
CA ASP A 299 -21.23 -0.15 -6.98
C ASP A 299 -20.21 -0.92 -6.12
N GLU A 300 -19.85 -0.32 -4.99
CA GLU A 300 -18.92 -0.90 -4.02
C GLU A 300 -19.43 -2.21 -3.42
N ARG A 301 -20.74 -2.39 -3.29
CA ARG A 301 -21.34 -3.60 -2.72
C ARG A 301 -21.26 -4.75 -3.70
N ASP A 302 -21.63 -4.49 -4.94
CA ASP A 302 -21.49 -5.46 -6.03
C ASP A 302 -20.01 -5.86 -6.25
N PHE A 303 -19.06 -4.93 -6.04
CA PHE A 303 -17.64 -5.29 -5.99
C PHE A 303 -17.31 -6.29 -4.88
N ILE A 304 -17.72 -6.01 -3.63
CA ILE A 304 -17.43 -6.89 -2.50
C ILE A 304 -18.06 -8.27 -2.72
N ASP A 305 -19.31 -8.33 -3.17
CA ASP A 305 -20.01 -9.58 -3.45
C ASP A 305 -19.27 -10.42 -4.52
N ARG A 306 -18.76 -9.78 -5.59
CA ARG A 306 -17.95 -10.45 -6.63
C ARG A 306 -16.60 -10.92 -6.09
N ALA A 307 -15.92 -10.07 -5.31
CA ALA A 307 -14.65 -10.39 -4.70
C ALA A 307 -14.79 -11.58 -3.73
N ASP A 308 -15.83 -11.61 -2.90
CA ASP A 308 -16.14 -12.70 -1.97
C ASP A 308 -16.36 -14.02 -2.71
N ILE A 309 -17.13 -14.01 -3.79
CA ILE A 309 -17.35 -15.21 -4.61
C ILE A 309 -16.02 -15.73 -5.17
N LEU A 310 -15.21 -14.87 -5.78
CA LEU A 310 -13.92 -15.28 -6.36
C LEU A 310 -12.92 -15.76 -5.31
N CYS A 311 -12.84 -15.07 -4.17
CA CYS A 311 -11.99 -15.46 -3.04
C CYS A 311 -12.43 -16.82 -2.46
N SER A 312 -13.74 -17.04 -2.30
CA SER A 312 -14.28 -18.33 -1.82
C SER A 312 -13.99 -19.51 -2.76
N LEU A 313 -13.78 -19.23 -4.04
CA LEU A 313 -13.36 -20.20 -5.05
C LEU A 313 -11.83 -20.40 -5.09
N GLY A 314 -11.10 -19.82 -4.14
CA GLY A 314 -9.64 -19.94 -4.04
C GLY A 314 -8.89 -19.06 -5.05
N GLN A 315 -9.54 -18.07 -5.68
CA GLN A 315 -8.95 -17.31 -6.78
C GLN A 315 -8.26 -16.03 -6.31
N THR A 316 -7.19 -15.66 -7.01
CA THR A 316 -6.52 -14.36 -6.85
C THR A 316 -7.20 -13.34 -7.76
N VAL A 317 -7.65 -12.22 -7.20
CA VAL A 317 -8.43 -11.21 -7.90
C VAL A 317 -7.56 -10.00 -8.21
N LEU A 318 -7.63 -9.50 -9.44
CA LEU A 318 -7.00 -8.26 -9.89
C LEU A 318 -8.09 -7.25 -10.22
N ILE A 319 -8.03 -6.07 -9.62
CA ILE A 319 -8.87 -4.94 -10.04
C ILE A 319 -8.01 -3.96 -10.78
N SER A 320 -8.46 -3.54 -11.96
CA SER A 320 -7.69 -2.66 -12.82
C SER A 320 -8.53 -1.55 -13.43
N ASN A 321 -7.87 -0.47 -13.83
CA ASN A 321 -8.43 0.55 -14.72
C ASN A 321 -8.00 0.35 -16.19
N TYR A 322 -7.50 -0.84 -16.55
CA TYR A 322 -7.00 -1.09 -17.89
C TYR A 322 -8.12 -1.48 -18.85
N GLN A 323 -8.60 -0.52 -19.65
CA GLN A 323 -9.60 -0.80 -20.68
C GLN A 323 -9.03 -1.74 -21.76
N GLU A 324 -7.81 -1.50 -22.21
CA GLU A 324 -7.19 -2.26 -23.30
C GLU A 324 -6.26 -3.36 -22.76
N TYR A 325 -6.37 -4.57 -23.32
CA TYR A 325 -5.56 -5.72 -22.91
C TYR A 325 -4.06 -5.48 -22.99
N TYR A 326 -3.57 -4.68 -23.95
CA TYR A 326 -2.14 -4.39 -24.05
C TYR A 326 -1.61 -3.60 -22.84
N LYS A 327 -2.44 -2.74 -22.20
CA LYS A 327 -2.04 -2.01 -20.99
C LYS A 327 -1.87 -2.95 -19.80
N LEU A 328 -2.77 -3.94 -19.68
CA LEU A 328 -2.65 -5.00 -18.69
C LEU A 328 -1.38 -5.83 -18.87
N ILE A 329 -1.06 -6.22 -20.11
CA ILE A 329 0.18 -6.94 -20.42
C ILE A 329 1.40 -6.07 -20.11
N ASN A 330 1.37 -4.78 -20.44
CA ASN A 330 2.45 -3.85 -20.10
C ASN A 330 2.65 -3.77 -18.59
N TYR A 331 1.57 -3.70 -17.81
CA TYR A 331 1.64 -3.75 -16.34
C TYR A 331 2.33 -5.03 -15.85
N PHE A 332 1.90 -6.21 -16.31
CA PHE A 332 2.51 -7.48 -15.93
C PHE A 332 4.00 -7.56 -16.31
N SER A 333 4.37 -7.03 -17.47
CA SER A 333 5.75 -7.01 -17.95
C SER A 333 6.71 -6.20 -17.06
N GLN A 334 6.20 -5.24 -16.28
CA GLN A 334 7.00 -4.49 -15.32
C GLN A 334 7.43 -5.36 -14.11
N HIS A 335 6.68 -6.42 -13.81
CA HIS A 335 6.92 -7.28 -12.66
C HIS A 335 7.56 -8.62 -13.01
N THR A 336 7.37 -9.13 -14.23
CA THR A 336 7.93 -10.42 -14.67
C THR A 336 8.28 -10.44 -16.16
N LYS A 337 9.34 -11.20 -16.50
CA LYS A 337 9.75 -11.51 -17.88
C LYS A 337 9.34 -12.90 -18.34
N ARG A 338 8.57 -13.62 -17.50
CA ARG A 338 8.08 -14.97 -17.77
C ARG A 338 6.90 -14.95 -18.75
N ARG A 339 6.39 -16.12 -19.12
CA ARG A 339 5.27 -16.23 -20.06
C ARG A 339 4.00 -15.61 -19.46
N MET A 340 3.25 -14.96 -20.32
CA MET A 340 1.96 -14.33 -20.00
C MET A 340 0.92 -14.87 -20.98
N GLY A 341 -0.27 -15.20 -20.48
CA GLY A 341 -1.41 -15.65 -21.26
C GLY A 341 -2.67 -14.89 -20.86
N LEU A 342 -3.54 -14.62 -21.84
CA LEU A 342 -4.85 -14.04 -21.62
C LEU A 342 -5.92 -15.01 -22.10
N ILE A 343 -6.89 -15.28 -21.23
CA ILE A 343 -8.10 -16.02 -21.57
C ILE A 343 -9.16 -15.00 -21.93
N MET A 344 -9.66 -15.08 -23.16
CA MET A 344 -10.65 -14.14 -23.69
C MET A 344 -11.78 -14.91 -24.38
N GLY A 345 -13.01 -14.41 -24.23
CA GLY A 345 -14.12 -14.88 -25.05
C GLY A 345 -13.97 -14.41 -26.50
N VAL A 346 -14.51 -15.18 -27.45
CA VAL A 346 -14.45 -14.84 -28.89
C VAL A 346 -15.04 -13.45 -29.19
N ASN A 347 -16.04 -13.01 -28.43
CA ASN A 347 -16.64 -11.69 -28.60
C ASN A 347 -15.63 -10.56 -28.30
N ALA A 348 -14.80 -10.73 -27.26
CA ALA A 348 -13.79 -9.75 -26.88
C ALA A 348 -12.57 -9.68 -27.84
N LEU A 349 -12.51 -10.58 -28.83
CA LEU A 349 -11.53 -10.56 -29.92
C LEU A 349 -12.01 -9.74 -31.12
N ARG A 350 -13.32 -9.44 -31.18
CA ARG A 350 -13.97 -8.72 -32.28
C ARG A 350 -14.22 -7.24 -31.98
N GLU A 351 -14.20 -6.88 -30.70
CA GLU A 351 -14.15 -5.52 -30.17
C GLU A 351 -12.70 -5.05 -30.07
#